data_AF-A0A497FTP1-F1
#
_entry.id   AF-A0A497FTP1-F1
#
_cell.length_a   1.000
_cell.length_b   1.000
_cell.length_c   1.000
_cell.angle_alpha   90.00
_cell.angle_beta   90.00
_cell.angle_gamma   90.00
#
_symmetry.space_group_name_H-M   'P 1'
#
loop_
_entity.id
_entity.type
_entity.pdbx_description
1 polymer ?
#
loop_
_entity_poly.entity_id
_entity_poly.type
_entity_poly.pdbx_seq_one_letter_code
_entity_poly.pdbx_strand_id
1 'polypeptide(L)' 'MSSHSWRIVDTGLRSAAENMALDEIILRAVAENNAPNTIRFLRFSKPCVLVGYHQDIEQEVRLDYCLSKGIEI' A
#
# COMPACT_ATOMS: atom_id res chain seq x y z
N MET A 1 23.06 -15.74 17.95
CA MET A 1 22.21 -15.86 16.74
C MET A 1 20.99 -14.99 16.97
N SER A 2 20.93 -13.82 16.36
CA SER A 2 19.73 -12.98 16.38
C SER A 2 18.60 -13.76 15.71
N SER A 3 17.56 -14.10 16.47
CA SER A 3 16.37 -14.77 15.94
C SER A 3 15.79 -13.88 14.85
N HIS A 4 15.74 -14.37 13.62
CA HIS A 4 15.11 -13.67 12.49
C HIS A 4 13.58 -13.77 12.64
N SER A 5 13.04 -13.15 13.69
CA SER A 5 11.61 -13.18 13.97
C SER A 5 10.89 -12.35 12.91
N TRP A 6 10.05 -12.99 12.12
CA TRP A 6 9.16 -12.28 11.20
C TRP A 6 8.06 -11.58 11.99
N ARG A 7 7.69 -10.38 11.54
CA ARG A 7 6.56 -9.61 12.06
C ARG A 7 5.36 -9.78 11.14
N ILE A 8 4.24 -10.21 11.69
CA ILE A 8 2.95 -10.21 10.98
C ILE A 8 2.19 -8.95 11.40
N VAL A 9 1.70 -8.19 10.43
CA VAL A 9 0.94 -6.96 10.66
C VAL A 9 -0.41 -7.03 9.95
N ASP A 10 -1.49 -6.85 10.71
CA ASP A 10 -2.82 -6.61 10.18
C ASP A 10 -3.27 -5.19 10.57
N THR A 11 -3.30 -4.29 9.60
CA THR A 11 -3.73 -2.89 9.79
C THR A 11 -5.24 -2.70 9.64
N GLY A 12 -6.00 -3.76 9.35
CA GLY A 12 -7.41 -3.65 9.01
C GLY A 12 -7.64 -2.96 7.66
N LEU A 13 -8.82 -2.33 7.51
CA LEU A 13 -9.17 -1.56 6.32
C LEU A 13 -8.55 -0.16 6.39
N ARG A 14 -7.86 0.26 5.33
CA ARG A 14 -7.27 1.60 5.21
C ARG A 14 -7.56 2.19 3.83
N SER A 15 -7.55 3.51 3.71
CA SER A 15 -7.63 4.18 2.41
C SER A 15 -6.46 3.80 1.51
N ALA A 16 -6.58 4.07 0.20
CA ALA A 16 -5.47 3.83 -0.73
C ALA A 16 -4.20 4.58 -0.29
N ALA A 17 -4.34 5.87 0.03
CA ALA A 17 -3.22 6.72 0.45
C ALA A 17 -2.55 6.22 1.74
N GLU A 18 -3.33 5.84 2.76
CA GLU A 18 -2.77 5.29 4.01
C GLU A 18 -2.00 3.99 3.76
N ASN A 19 -2.53 3.10 2.91
CA ASN A 19 -1.84 1.86 2.56
C ASN A 19 -0.51 2.11 1.86
N MET A 20 -0.48 3.04 0.90
CA MET A 20 0.77 3.39 0.21
C MET A 20 1.80 3.98 1.17
N ALA A 21 1.38 4.87 2.07
CA ALA A 21 2.27 5.44 3.09
C ALA A 21 2.82 4.37 4.05
N LEU A 22 1.98 3.42 4.48
CA LEU A 22 2.40 2.31 5.35
C LEU A 22 3.39 1.38 4.63
N ASP A 23 3.17 1.08 3.36
CA ASP A 23 4.09 0.23 2.58
C ASP A 23 5.46 0.89 2.45
N GLU A 24 5.52 2.19 2.16
CA GLU A 24 6.78 2.93 2.09
C GLU A 24 7.52 2.95 3.44
N ILE A 25 6.82 3.27 4.54
CA ILE A 25 7.43 3.35 5.87
C ILE A 25 7.93 1.97 6.32
N ILE A 26 7.16 0.91 6.10
CA ILE A 26 7.58 -0.45 6.47
C ILE A 26 8.78 -0.89 5.62
N LEU A 27 8.76 -0.61 4.32
CA LEU A 27 9.87 -0.93 3.42
C LEU A 27 11.17 -0.23 3.89
N ARG A 28 11.11 1.07 4.16
CA ARG A 28 12.25 1.86 4.66
C ARG A 28 12.76 1.31 6.01
N ALA A 29 11.85 1.06 6.95
CA ALA A 29 12.23 0.54 8.26
C ALA A 29 12.91 -0.84 8.19
N VAL A 30 12.46 -1.72 7.30
CA VAL A 30 13.13 -3.02 7.08
C VAL A 30 14.49 -2.82 6.41
N ALA A 31 14.58 -1.97 5.38
CA ALA A 31 15.83 -1.69 4.68
C ALA A 31 16.91 -1.09 5.60
N GLU A 32 16.51 -0.28 6.57
CA GLU A 32 17.39 0.33 7.57
C GLU A 32 17.68 -0.59 8.78
N ASN A 33 17.16 -1.81 8.80
CA ASN A 33 17.20 -2.74 9.94
C ASN A 33 16.53 -2.20 11.22
N ASN A 34 15.66 -1.20 11.08
CA ASN A 34 14.84 -0.62 12.16
C ASN A 34 13.57 -1.43 12.45
N ALA A 35 13.25 -2.43 11.61
CA ALA A 35 12.15 -3.36 11.81
C ALA A 35 12.50 -4.78 11.33
N PRO A 36 11.88 -5.82 11.90
CA PRO A 36 12.04 -7.18 11.37
C PRO A 36 11.36 -7.36 10.01
N ASN A 37 11.79 -8.38 9.26
CA ASN A 37 11.11 -8.83 8.04
C ASN A 37 9.59 -8.93 8.28
N THR A 38 8.80 -8.29 7.44
CA THR A 38 7.38 -8.05 7.70
C THR A 38 6.51 -8.71 6.64
N ILE A 39 5.51 -9.47 7.08
CA ILE A 39 4.36 -9.86 6.27
C ILE A 39 3.18 -8.98 6.68
N ARG A 40 2.60 -8.25 5.73
CA ARG A 40 1.45 -7.36 5.97
C ARG A 40 0.24 -7.82 5.17
N PHE A 41 -0.93 -7.85 5.81
CA PHE A 41 -2.20 -8.00 5.11
C PHE A 41 -2.66 -6.63 4.61
N LEU A 42 -2.76 -6.48 3.28
CA LEU A 42 -3.20 -5.26 2.62
C LEU A 42 -4.70 -5.34 2.32
N ARG A 43 -5.48 -4.39 2.84
CA ARG A 43 -6.91 -4.27 2.55
C ARG A 43 -7.33 -2.80 2.44
N PHE A 44 -8.24 -2.53 1.51
CA PHE A 44 -8.71 -1.17 1.23
C PHE A 44 -10.10 -0.93 1.81
N SER A 45 -10.32 0.25 2.40
CA SER A 45 -11.62 0.66 2.95
C SER A 45 -12.64 1.04 1.89
N LYS A 46 -12.19 1.32 0.66
CA LYS A 46 -13.02 1.64 -0.51
C LYS A 46 -12.43 0.98 -1.76
N PRO A 47 -13.22 0.80 -2.83
CA PRO A 47 -12.67 0.47 -4.14
C PRO A 47 -11.62 1.50 -4.56
N CYS A 48 -10.48 1.04 -5.07
CA CYS A 48 -9.43 1.90 -5.56
C CYS A 48 -8.74 1.28 -6.79
N VAL A 49 -8.10 2.14 -7.58
CA VAL A 49 -7.16 1.74 -8.63
C VAL A 49 -5.76 2.11 -8.15
N LEU A 50 -4.81 1.18 -8.22
CA LEU A 50 -3.41 1.48 -7.97
C LEU A 50 -2.68 1.54 -9.31
N VAL A 51 -1.89 2.58 -9.51
CA VAL A 51 -1.14 2.80 -10.75
C VAL A 51 0.34 2.56 -10.46
N GLY A 52 0.98 1.76 -11.32
CA GLY A 52 2.41 1.53 -11.23
C GLY A 52 3.19 2.81 -11.47
N TYR A 53 4.32 2.97 -10.78
CA TYR A 53 5.14 4.19 -10.81
C TYR A 53 5.53 4.65 -12.22
N HIS A 54 5.70 3.72 -13.16
CA HIS A 54 6.08 4.01 -14.56
C HIS A 54 4.90 3.97 -15.53
N GLN A 55 3.66 3.89 -15.04
CA GLN A 55 2.47 3.90 -15.87
C GLN A 55 1.88 5.30 -15.98
N ASP A 56 1.34 5.63 -17.16
CA ASP A 56 0.64 6.87 -17.40
C ASP A 56 -0.80 6.75 -16.90
N ILE A 57 -1.14 7.54 -15.88
CA ILE A 57 -2.46 7.51 -15.24
C ILE A 57 -3.60 7.81 -16.22
N GLU A 58 -3.39 8.70 -17.20
CA GLU A 58 -4.42 9.09 -18.15
C GLU A 58 -4.70 7.98 -19.18
N GLN A 59 -3.75 7.06 -19.38
CA GLN A 59 -3.89 5.94 -20.31
C GLN A 59 -4.40 4.67 -19.64
N GLU A 60 -4.10 4.46 -18.36
CA GLU A 60 -4.48 3.25 -17.62
C GLU A 60 -5.82 3.37 -16.89
N VAL A 61 -6.23 4.59 -16.52
CA VAL A 61 -7.37 4.81 -15.62
C VAL A 61 -8.44 5.65 -16.29
N ARG A 62 -9.69 5.16 -16.21
CA ARG A 62 -10.88 5.94 -16.57
C ARG A 62 -11.18 6.96 -15.48
N LEU A 63 -10.41 8.05 -15.43
CA LEU A 63 -10.44 9.07 -14.37
C LEU A 63 -11.86 9.58 -14.07
N ASP A 64 -12.60 10.01 -15.09
CA ASP A 64 -13.97 10.52 -14.92
C ASP A 64 -14.92 9.48 -14.30
N TYR A 65 -14.76 8.21 -14.68
CA TYR A 65 -15.55 7.13 -14.11
C TYR A 65 -15.19 6.89 -12.65
N CYS A 66 -13.90 6.84 -12.32
CA CYS A 66 -13.46 6.65 -10.95
C CYS A 66 -13.92 7.79 -10.03
N LEU A 67 -13.72 9.04 -10.46
CA LEU A 67 -14.17 10.23 -9.72
C LEU A 67 -15.69 10.24 -9.51
N SER A 68 -16.47 9.99 -10.57
CA SER A 68 -17.94 9.97 -10.46
C SER A 68 -18.50 8.80 -9.65
N LYS A 69 -17.73 7.73 -9.45
CA LYS A 69 -18.11 6.56 -8.63
C LYS A 69 -17.48 6.55 -7.24
N GLY A 70 -16.67 7.55 -6.89
CA GLY A 70 -15.96 7.58 -5.61
C GLY A 70 -14.95 6.45 -5.45
N ILE A 71 -14.37 5.99 -6.56
CA ILE A 71 -13.25 5.03 -6.57
C ILE A 71 -11.98 5.84 -6.36
N GLU A 72 -11.20 5.49 -5.35
CA GLU A 72 -9.91 6.14 -5.06
C GLU A 72 -8.88 5.79 -6.16
N ILE A 73 -7.94 6.70 -6.40
CA ILE A 73 -6.88 6.55 -7.40
C ILE A 73 -5.57 6.93 -6.73
#